data_AF-A0SGR7-F1
#
_entry.id   AF-A0SGR7-F1
#
_cell.length_a   1.000
_cell.length_b   1.000
_cell.length_c   1.000
_cell.angle_alpha   90.00
_cell.angle_beta   90.00
_cell.angle_gamma   90.00
#
_symmetry.space_group_name_H-M   'P 1'
#
loop_
_entity.id
_entity.type
_entity.pdbx_description
1 polymer ?
#
loop_
_entity_poly.entity_id
_entity_poly.type
_entity_poly.pdbx_seq_one_letter_code
_entity_poly.pdbx_strand_id
1 'polypeptide(L)'
;TEIEPVALACCGYNSEHIIKIDPLGDDVSSQLFFSGVVGQGNEFPGHLTEVSHDMIKKCGGLPLAITITARHFKSQLLDGMQQWNHIQKSLTTSNLKKNPTLQGMRQVLNLIYNNLPHCLKACLLYLSIYKEDYIIRKANLVRQWMAEGFINSIENKVMEEVAGNYFDELVGRGLVQPVDVNCKNEVLSCVVHHMVLNFIRCKSIEENFSITLDHSQTTVRHADKVRRLSLHFSNAHDTTPLAGLRLSQVRSMAFFGQVKCMPSIADYRLLRVLILCFWADQEKTSYDLTSISELLQLRYLKITGNITVKLPEKIQGLQHLQTLEADARATAVLLDIVHT
;
A
#
# COMPACT_ATOMS: atom_id res chain seq x y z
N THR A 1 9.09 11.21 -17.50
CA THR A 1 10.31 10.37 -17.52
C THR A 1 10.08 8.88 -17.27
N GLU A 2 8.90 8.40 -16.88
CA GLU A 2 8.54 6.96 -16.98
C GLU A 2 7.73 6.64 -18.26
N ILE A 3 7.25 7.69 -18.93
CA ILE A 3 6.17 7.60 -19.92
C ILE A 3 6.63 8.13 -21.28
N GLU A 4 7.90 8.41 -21.53
CA GLU A 4 8.28 8.87 -22.89
C GLU A 4 8.10 7.74 -23.93
N PRO A 5 8.53 6.49 -23.68
CA PRO A 5 8.24 5.37 -24.58
C PRO A 5 6.74 5.05 -24.67
N VAL A 6 6.02 5.14 -23.55
CA VAL A 6 4.57 4.88 -23.51
C VAL A 6 3.80 6.00 -24.22
N ALA A 7 4.14 7.26 -23.99
CA ALA A 7 3.54 8.42 -24.65
C ALA A 7 3.83 8.36 -26.15
N LEU A 8 5.07 8.02 -26.55
CA LEU A 8 5.43 7.76 -27.95
C LEU A 8 4.56 6.65 -28.53
N ALA A 9 4.42 5.51 -27.85
CA ALA A 9 3.55 4.43 -28.33
C ALA A 9 2.08 4.87 -28.45
N CYS A 10 1.56 5.66 -27.50
CA CYS A 10 0.19 6.17 -27.51
C CYS A 10 -0.06 7.22 -28.62
N CYS A 11 0.95 7.96 -29.04
CA CYS A 11 0.82 8.98 -30.10
C CYS A 11 1.32 8.50 -31.48
N GLY A 12 1.48 7.19 -31.70
CA GLY A 12 1.95 6.65 -32.98
C GLY A 12 3.39 7.06 -33.31
N TYR A 13 4.22 7.22 -32.28
CA TYR A 13 5.61 7.68 -32.33
C TYR A 13 5.79 9.11 -32.86
N ASN A 14 4.73 9.92 -32.84
CA ASN A 14 4.82 11.34 -33.19
C ASN A 14 5.08 12.20 -31.94
N SER A 15 6.33 12.64 -31.77
CA SER A 15 6.75 13.46 -30.62
C SER A 15 6.07 14.84 -30.53
N GLU A 16 5.47 15.34 -31.61
CA GLU A 16 4.78 16.64 -31.62
C GLU A 16 3.51 16.66 -30.75
N HIS A 17 2.92 15.49 -30.48
CA HIS A 17 1.76 15.35 -29.62
C HIS A 17 2.12 15.10 -28.14
N ILE A 18 3.41 15.10 -27.79
CA ILE A 18 3.88 14.88 -26.42
C ILE A 18 4.13 16.22 -25.74
N ILE A 19 3.28 16.55 -24.77
CA ILE A 19 3.48 17.72 -23.91
C ILE A 19 4.38 17.32 -22.75
N LYS A 20 5.57 17.92 -22.68
CA LYS A 20 6.48 17.78 -21.54
C LYS A 20 6.11 18.82 -20.48
N ILE A 21 5.75 18.35 -19.29
CA ILE A 21 5.48 19.22 -18.14
C ILE A 21 6.80 19.44 -17.41
N ASP A 22 7.23 20.70 -17.33
CA ASP A 22 8.44 21.07 -16.61
C ASP A 22 8.24 21.02 -15.09
N PRO A 23 9.30 20.72 -14.32
CA PRO A 23 9.26 20.85 -12.86
C PRO A 23 8.96 22.29 -12.44
N LEU A 24 8.37 22.44 -11.26
CA LEU A 24 8.12 23.76 -10.68
C LEU A 24 9.43 24.54 -10.46
N GLY A 25 9.38 25.84 -10.74
CA GLY A 25 10.45 26.76 -10.37
C GLY A 25 10.64 26.84 -8.85
N ASP A 26 11.79 27.34 -8.40
CA ASP A 26 12.16 27.35 -6.98
C ASP A 26 11.21 28.21 -6.13
N ASP A 27 10.72 29.34 -6.68
CA ASP A 27 9.78 30.23 -6.00
C ASP A 27 8.41 29.56 -5.77
N VAL A 28 7.85 28.96 -6.84
CA VAL A 28 6.57 28.24 -6.77
C VAL A 28 6.69 27.00 -5.88
N SER A 29 7.82 26.30 -5.95
CA SER A 29 8.10 25.15 -5.08
C SER A 29 8.14 25.55 -3.61
N SER A 30 8.76 26.69 -3.30
CA SER A 30 8.82 27.23 -1.94
C SER A 30 7.44 27.65 -1.46
N GLN A 31 6.67 28.35 -2.29
CA GLN A 31 5.29 28.74 -1.99
C GLN A 31 4.41 27.51 -1.70
N LEU A 32 4.50 26.47 -2.54
CA LEU A 32 3.77 25.22 -2.35
C LEU A 32 4.16 24.52 -1.04
N PHE A 33 5.46 24.49 -0.73
CA PHE A 33 5.95 23.89 0.50
C PHE A 33 5.43 24.62 1.74
N PHE A 34 5.68 25.92 1.84
CA PHE A 34 5.33 26.71 3.03
C PHE A 34 3.82 26.75 3.26
N SER A 35 3.04 26.93 2.19
CA SER A 35 1.57 26.87 2.28
C SER A 35 1.08 25.49 2.75
N GLY A 36 1.76 24.41 2.36
CA GLY A 36 1.47 23.05 2.83
C GLY A 36 1.81 22.82 4.32
N VAL A 37 2.84 23.49 4.86
CA VAL A 37 3.25 23.34 6.26
C VAL A 37 2.36 24.15 7.20
N VAL A 38 2.29 25.47 7.02
CA VAL A 38 1.64 26.39 7.98
C VAL A 38 0.25 26.85 7.54
N GLY A 39 -0.15 26.59 6.30
CA GLY A 39 -1.36 27.16 5.71
C GLY A 39 -1.10 28.51 5.05
N GLN A 40 -2.00 28.95 4.16
CA GLN A 40 -1.85 30.24 3.48
C GLN A 40 -1.99 31.40 4.48
N GLY A 41 -1.04 32.34 4.45
CA GLY A 41 -1.08 33.56 5.26
C GLY A 41 -0.51 33.45 6.68
N ASN A 42 -0.03 32.27 7.09
CA ASN A 42 0.59 32.07 8.40
C ASN A 42 2.12 32.20 8.34
N GLU A 43 2.74 32.71 9.41
CA GLU A 43 4.19 32.84 9.49
C GLU A 43 4.88 31.49 9.66
N PHE A 44 5.92 31.24 8.86
CA PHE A 44 6.77 30.07 8.98
C PHE A 44 7.89 30.35 10.00
N PRO A 45 8.20 29.42 10.92
CA PRO A 45 9.25 29.64 11.92
C PRO A 45 10.61 29.92 11.27
N GLY A 46 11.15 31.14 11.47
CA GLY A 46 12.35 31.61 10.76
C GLY A 46 13.60 30.75 10.95
N HIS A 47 13.74 30.08 12.11
CA HIS A 47 14.85 29.17 12.39
C HIS A 47 14.83 27.89 11.54
N LEU A 48 13.71 27.60 10.86
CA LEU A 48 13.51 26.43 10.01
C LEU A 48 13.66 26.74 8.52
N THR A 49 13.74 28.01 8.17
CA THR A 49 13.72 28.48 6.77
C THR A 49 14.89 27.91 5.98
N GLU A 50 16.12 27.95 6.51
CA GLU A 50 17.31 27.44 5.81
C GLU A 50 17.21 25.93 5.54
N VAL A 51 16.84 25.15 6.56
CA VAL A 51 16.66 23.69 6.42
C VAL A 51 15.54 23.37 5.42
N SER A 52 14.45 24.13 5.45
CA SER A 52 13.34 23.93 4.53
C SER A 52 13.73 24.19 3.07
N HIS A 53 14.55 25.20 2.78
CA HIS A 53 15.02 25.47 1.42
C HIS A 53 15.86 24.33 0.85
N ASP A 54 16.71 23.71 1.66
CA ASP A 54 17.47 22.54 1.22
C ASP A 54 16.56 21.35 0.90
N MET A 55 15.51 21.13 1.69
CA MET A 55 14.52 20.09 1.42
C MET A 55 13.71 20.38 0.14
N ILE A 56 13.28 21.62 -0.05
CA ILE A 56 12.57 22.06 -1.26
C ILE A 56 13.44 21.81 -2.49
N LYS A 57 14.72 22.20 -2.44
CA LYS A 57 15.68 21.95 -3.54
C LYS A 57 15.83 20.45 -3.83
N LYS A 58 15.89 19.60 -2.81
CA LYS A 58 15.96 18.13 -2.96
C LYS A 58 14.73 17.54 -3.67
N CYS A 59 13.56 18.16 -3.52
CA CYS A 59 12.35 17.73 -4.22
C CYS A 59 12.39 17.97 -5.74
N GLY A 60 13.36 18.75 -6.24
CA GLY A 60 13.59 18.92 -7.67
C GLY A 60 12.41 19.53 -8.43
N GLY A 61 11.57 20.34 -7.76
CA GLY A 61 10.39 20.94 -8.39
C GLY A 61 9.25 19.95 -8.65
N LEU A 62 9.31 18.71 -8.14
CA LEU A 62 8.24 17.73 -8.29
C LEU A 62 7.09 18.04 -7.29
N PRO A 63 5.87 18.36 -7.75
CA PRO A 63 4.78 18.77 -6.87
C PRO A 63 4.46 17.74 -5.78
N LEU A 64 4.47 16.45 -6.13
CA LEU A 64 4.23 15.37 -5.17
C LEU A 64 5.34 15.29 -4.11
N ALA A 65 6.60 15.36 -4.51
CA ALA A 65 7.72 15.34 -3.57
C ALA A 65 7.63 16.51 -2.58
N ILE A 66 7.35 17.72 -3.09
CA ILE A 66 7.18 18.93 -2.28
C ILE A 66 6.03 18.75 -1.30
N THR A 67 4.88 18.27 -1.77
CA THR A 67 3.67 18.09 -0.96
C THR A 67 3.88 17.06 0.16
N ILE A 68 4.45 15.89 -0.14
CA ILE A 68 4.74 14.86 0.88
C ILE A 68 5.76 15.39 1.88
N THR A 69 6.79 16.10 1.41
CA THR A 69 7.81 16.68 2.29
C THR A 69 7.22 17.73 3.22
N ALA A 70 6.38 18.64 2.71
CA ALA A 70 5.69 19.65 3.51
C ALA A 70 4.75 19.01 4.55
N ARG A 71 3.98 18.00 4.16
CA ARG A 71 3.08 17.28 5.06
C ARG A 71 3.82 16.50 6.13
N HIS A 72 4.93 15.86 5.77
CA HIS A 72 5.83 15.22 6.73
C HIS A 72 6.38 16.25 7.72
N PHE A 73 6.84 17.40 7.22
CA PHE A 73 7.35 18.49 8.04
C PHE A 73 6.31 19.01 9.03
N LYS A 74 5.08 19.23 8.57
CA LYS A 74 3.95 19.66 9.42
C LYS A 74 3.66 18.68 10.55
N SER A 75 3.64 17.38 10.25
CA SER A 75 3.45 16.35 11.29
C SER A 75 4.55 16.41 12.36
N GLN A 76 5.81 16.61 11.97
CA GLN A 76 6.91 16.70 12.92
C GLN A 76 6.85 17.95 13.81
N LEU A 77 6.37 19.08 13.28
CA LEU A 77 6.16 20.29 14.09
C LEU A 77 5.13 20.09 15.20
N LEU A 78 4.10 19.28 14.93
CA LEU A 78 3.08 18.94 15.92
C LEU A 78 3.61 17.99 17.01
N ASP A 79 4.55 17.10 16.66
CA ASP A 79 5.15 16.11 17.56
C ASP A 79 6.25 16.69 18.51
N GLY A 80 6.65 17.94 18.30
CA GLY A 80 7.52 18.72 19.21
C GLY A 80 8.99 18.88 18.77
N MET A 81 9.63 19.97 19.25
CA MET A 81 10.97 20.44 18.83
C MET A 81 12.15 19.46 19.07
N GLN A 82 12.03 18.45 19.95
CA GLN A 82 13.15 17.52 20.18
C GLN A 82 13.31 16.48 19.06
N GLN A 83 12.20 16.02 18.47
CA GLN A 83 12.22 15.11 17.32
C GLN A 83 12.78 15.82 16.07
N TRP A 84 12.53 17.13 15.99
CA TRP A 84 13.01 18.00 14.93
C TRP A 84 14.54 17.98 14.77
N ASN A 85 15.33 18.12 15.85
CA ASN A 85 16.80 18.19 15.74
C ASN A 85 17.43 16.88 15.21
N HIS A 86 16.89 15.73 15.60
CA HIS A 86 17.39 14.43 15.14
C HIS A 86 17.10 14.23 13.63
N ILE A 87 15.91 14.62 13.21
CA ILE A 87 15.49 14.51 11.81
C ILE A 87 16.21 15.54 10.96
N GLN A 88 16.33 16.80 11.40
CA GLN A 88 17.17 17.81 10.77
C GLN A 88 18.55 17.22 10.50
N LYS A 89 19.23 16.64 11.51
CA LYS A 89 20.54 16.01 11.30
C LYS A 89 20.50 14.92 10.22
N SER A 90 19.50 14.04 10.21
CA SER A 90 19.32 13.02 9.16
C SER A 90 19.08 13.62 7.77
N LEU A 91 18.26 14.67 7.68
CA LEU A 91 17.90 15.40 6.47
C LEU A 91 19.10 16.19 5.91
N THR A 92 19.87 16.88 6.75
CA THR A 92 21.04 17.69 6.36
C THR A 92 22.25 16.79 6.02
N THR A 93 22.41 15.66 6.71
CA THR A 93 23.52 14.70 6.43
C THR A 93 23.28 13.89 5.15
N SER A 94 22.05 13.87 4.64
CA SER A 94 21.77 13.23 3.35
C SER A 94 22.36 14.06 2.21
N ASN A 95 23.40 13.54 1.53
CA ASN A 95 24.07 14.15 0.37
C ASN A 95 23.20 14.15 -0.90
N LEU A 96 21.89 14.37 -0.76
CA LEU A 96 20.92 14.37 -1.85
C LEU A 96 21.06 15.66 -2.65
N LYS A 97 21.29 15.52 -3.97
CA LYS A 97 21.33 16.64 -4.91
C LYS A 97 19.93 16.92 -5.46
N LYS A 98 19.66 18.16 -5.86
CA LYS A 98 18.45 18.53 -6.64
C LYS A 98 18.35 17.60 -7.84
N ASN A 99 17.27 16.81 -7.91
CA ASN A 99 17.11 15.81 -8.95
C ASN A 99 15.62 15.74 -9.36
N PRO A 100 15.21 16.42 -10.45
CA PRO A 100 13.83 16.44 -10.93
C PRO A 100 13.41 15.12 -11.61
N THR A 101 14.02 14.00 -11.23
CA THR A 101 13.78 12.68 -11.83
C THR A 101 13.17 11.73 -10.81
N LEU A 102 12.75 10.55 -11.30
CA LEU A 102 12.26 9.44 -10.49
C LEU A 102 13.24 9.06 -9.37
N GLN A 103 14.54 9.13 -9.64
CA GLN A 103 15.57 8.85 -8.64
C GLN A 103 15.55 9.89 -7.50
N GLY A 104 15.32 11.17 -7.82
CA GLY A 104 15.14 12.22 -6.80
C GLY A 104 13.89 12.00 -5.96
N MET A 105 12.76 11.65 -6.59
CA MET A 105 11.55 11.28 -5.86
C MET A 105 11.79 10.09 -4.92
N ARG A 106 12.46 9.03 -5.40
CA ARG A 106 12.81 7.87 -4.59
C ARG A 106 13.68 8.24 -3.39
N GLN A 107 14.62 9.17 -3.56
CA GLN A 107 15.47 9.67 -2.49
C GLN A 107 14.67 10.41 -1.41
N VAL A 108 13.75 11.29 -1.82
CA VAL A 108 12.84 11.99 -0.89
C VAL A 108 11.96 10.99 -0.13
N LEU A 109 11.33 10.05 -0.83
CA LEU A 109 10.51 9.01 -0.18
C LEU A 109 11.32 8.14 0.78
N ASN A 110 12.54 7.76 0.41
CA ASN A 110 13.43 6.98 1.27
C ASN A 110 13.79 7.72 2.56
N LEU A 111 14.01 9.03 2.45
CA LEU A 111 14.31 9.88 3.60
C LEU A 111 13.12 9.95 4.57
N ILE A 112 11.91 10.18 4.04
CA ILE A 112 10.67 10.20 4.82
C ILE A 112 10.42 8.83 5.45
N TYR A 113 10.55 7.76 4.67
CA TYR A 113 10.39 6.38 5.12
C TYR A 113 11.31 6.06 6.30
N ASN A 114 12.60 6.40 6.20
CA ASN A 114 13.58 6.09 7.26
C ASN A 114 13.20 6.72 8.61
N ASN A 115 12.55 7.88 8.59
CA ASN A 115 12.09 8.60 9.78
C ASN A 115 10.72 8.13 10.31
N LEU A 116 10.05 7.17 9.65
CA LEU A 116 8.79 6.62 10.16
C LEU A 116 9.03 5.65 11.34
N PRO A 117 8.11 5.62 12.33
CA PRO A 117 8.07 4.56 13.34
C PRO A 117 7.95 3.17 12.70
N HIS A 118 8.47 2.14 13.37
CA HIS A 118 8.52 0.77 12.83
C HIS A 118 7.13 0.24 12.43
N CYS A 119 6.11 0.46 13.25
CA CYS A 119 4.74 0.01 12.96
C CYS A 119 4.19 0.68 11.70
N LEU A 120 4.39 1.99 11.55
CA LEU A 120 3.98 2.73 10.35
C LEU A 120 4.72 2.27 9.09
N LYS A 121 6.01 1.93 9.19
CA LYS A 121 6.76 1.33 8.08
C LYS A 121 6.09 0.04 7.62
N ALA A 122 5.75 -0.86 8.55
CA ALA A 122 5.05 -2.10 8.22
C ALA A 122 3.68 -1.85 7.59
N CYS A 123 2.89 -0.93 8.14
CA CYS A 123 1.59 -0.52 7.60
C CYS A 123 1.70 0.04 6.17
N LEU A 124 2.70 0.89 5.92
CA LEU A 124 2.97 1.47 4.60
C LEU A 124 3.45 0.42 3.60
N LEU A 125 4.43 -0.43 3.97
CA LEU A 125 4.92 -1.50 3.08
C LEU A 125 3.81 -2.51 2.75
N TYR A 126 2.87 -2.75 3.67
CA TYR A 126 1.74 -3.64 3.43
C TYR A 126 0.87 -3.20 2.25
N LEU A 127 0.79 -1.89 1.97
CA LEU A 127 0.05 -1.37 0.82
C LEU A 127 0.63 -1.81 -0.53
N SER A 128 1.86 -2.31 -0.59
CA SER A 128 2.49 -2.81 -1.82
C SER A 128 1.74 -3.98 -2.48
N ILE A 129 0.87 -4.67 -1.73
CA ILE A 129 0.05 -5.78 -2.25
C ILE A 129 -1.01 -5.29 -3.24
N TYR A 130 -1.42 -4.03 -3.16
CA TYR A 130 -2.49 -3.51 -4.02
C TYR A 130 -1.98 -3.16 -5.42
N LYS A 131 -2.90 -3.16 -6.39
CA LYS A 131 -2.64 -2.64 -7.75
C LYS A 131 -2.54 -1.11 -7.70
N GLU A 132 -1.94 -0.56 -8.75
CA GLU A 132 -2.05 0.88 -9.02
C GLU A 132 -3.53 1.29 -9.11
N ASP A 133 -3.84 2.49 -8.61
CA ASP A 133 -5.18 3.09 -8.55
C ASP A 133 -6.26 2.28 -7.81
N TYR A 134 -5.88 1.23 -7.07
CA TYR A 134 -6.84 0.47 -6.28
C TYR A 134 -7.36 1.30 -5.09
N ILE A 135 -8.69 1.46 -5.01
CA ILE A 135 -9.35 2.17 -3.91
C ILE A 135 -9.43 1.25 -2.69
N ILE A 136 -8.73 1.61 -1.62
CA ILE A 136 -8.62 0.86 -0.38
C ILE A 136 -9.52 1.49 0.67
N ARG A 137 -10.49 0.72 1.20
CA ARG A 137 -11.34 1.16 2.31
C ARG A 137 -10.54 1.15 3.62
N LYS A 138 -10.63 2.24 4.41
CA LYS A 138 -9.96 2.39 5.70
C LYS A 138 -10.27 1.22 6.64
N ALA A 139 -11.56 0.87 6.78
CA ALA A 139 -12.00 -0.23 7.64
C ALA A 139 -11.35 -1.58 7.28
N ASN A 140 -11.23 -1.88 5.97
CA ASN A 140 -10.64 -3.13 5.52
C ASN A 140 -9.13 -3.17 5.79
N LEU A 141 -8.43 -2.07 5.52
CA LEU A 141 -7.00 -1.94 5.73
C LEU A 141 -6.63 -2.03 7.21
N VAL A 142 -7.40 -1.38 8.08
CA VAL A 142 -7.26 -1.47 9.54
C VAL A 142 -7.38 -2.92 10.02
N ARG A 143 -8.44 -3.63 9.61
CA ARG A 143 -8.64 -5.04 9.96
C ARG A 143 -7.52 -5.94 9.43
N GLN A 144 -6.99 -5.66 8.25
CA GLN A 144 -5.85 -6.38 7.70
C GLN A 144 -4.57 -6.17 8.52
N TRP A 145 -4.25 -4.94 8.93
CA TRP A 145 -3.10 -4.66 9.80
C TRP A 145 -3.22 -5.31 11.17
N MET A 146 -4.43 -5.36 11.73
CA MET A 146 -4.71 -6.10 12.97
C MET A 146 -4.51 -7.61 12.79
N ALA A 147 -5.03 -8.19 11.71
CA ALA A 147 -4.88 -9.61 11.40
C ALA A 147 -3.42 -10.02 11.13
N GLU A 148 -2.62 -9.12 10.55
CA GLU A 148 -1.16 -9.25 10.40
C GLU A 148 -0.42 -9.19 11.74
N GLY A 149 -1.00 -8.51 12.73
CA GLY A 149 -0.38 -8.26 14.03
C GLY A 149 0.63 -7.12 14.01
N PHE A 150 0.41 -6.10 13.17
CA PHE A 150 1.23 -4.88 13.19
C PHE A 150 0.92 -3.96 14.37
N ILE A 151 -0.25 -4.16 14.99
CA ILE A 151 -0.77 -3.34 16.06
C ILE A 151 -0.62 -4.11 17.36
N ASN A 152 0.14 -3.55 18.31
CA ASN A 152 0.37 -4.14 19.62
C ASN A 152 -0.59 -3.51 20.63
N SER A 153 -1.71 -4.17 20.95
CA SER A 153 -2.52 -3.86 22.12
C SER A 153 -3.26 -5.11 22.61
N ILE A 154 -3.65 -5.11 23.89
CA ILE A 154 -4.31 -6.24 24.56
C ILE A 154 -5.81 -6.28 24.20
N GLU A 155 -6.41 -5.12 23.89
CA GLU A 155 -7.85 -4.99 23.65
C GLU A 155 -8.17 -4.66 22.19
N ASN A 156 -9.15 -5.37 21.60
CA ASN A 156 -9.55 -5.22 20.20
C ASN A 156 -10.00 -3.80 19.83
N LYS A 157 -10.80 -3.14 20.68
CA LYS A 157 -11.28 -1.77 20.43
C LYS A 157 -10.12 -0.78 20.36
N VAL A 158 -9.17 -0.92 21.27
CA VAL A 158 -7.95 -0.09 21.30
C VAL A 158 -7.09 -0.38 20.08
N MET A 159 -6.99 -1.64 19.64
CA MET A 159 -6.25 -1.98 18.41
C MET A 159 -6.86 -1.33 17.16
N GLU A 160 -8.19 -1.32 17.02
CA GLU A 160 -8.86 -0.71 15.87
C GLU A 160 -8.65 0.81 15.84
N GLU A 161 -8.73 1.48 17.00
CA GLU A 161 -8.46 2.90 17.13
C GLU A 161 -6.99 3.24 16.79
N VAL A 162 -6.03 2.49 17.37
CA VAL A 162 -4.59 2.69 17.08
C VAL A 162 -4.28 2.46 15.60
N ALA A 163 -4.86 1.42 14.99
CA ALA A 163 -4.71 1.17 13.57
C ALA A 163 -5.32 2.27 12.70
N GLY A 164 -6.49 2.80 13.11
CA GLY A 164 -7.14 3.94 12.48
C GLY A 164 -6.25 5.19 12.52
N ASN A 165 -5.60 5.45 13.66
CA ASN A 165 -4.67 6.56 13.83
C ASN A 165 -3.44 6.41 12.93
N TYR A 166 -2.89 5.19 12.77
CA TYR A 166 -1.79 4.96 11.83
C TYR A 166 -2.20 5.22 10.38
N PHE A 167 -3.42 4.87 10.00
CA PHE A 167 -3.95 5.23 8.69
C PHE A 167 -4.03 6.74 8.51
N ASP A 168 -4.61 7.45 9.48
CA ASP A 168 -4.76 8.91 9.44
C ASP A 168 -3.40 9.61 9.45
N GLU A 169 -2.39 9.05 10.10
CA GLU A 169 -1.02 9.56 10.06
C GLU A 169 -0.38 9.37 8.68
N LEU A 170 -0.55 8.22 8.02
CA LEU A 170 -0.07 8.02 6.65
C LEU A 170 -0.74 8.99 5.65
N VAL A 171 -2.05 9.25 5.82
CA VAL A 171 -2.78 10.29 5.06
C VAL A 171 -2.23 11.67 5.40
N GLY A 172 -2.05 11.96 6.70
CA GLY A 172 -1.55 13.21 7.23
C GLY A 172 -0.20 13.59 6.64
N ARG A 173 0.72 12.62 6.53
CA ARG A 173 2.05 12.72 5.92
C ARG A 173 2.04 12.71 4.39
N GLY A 174 0.89 12.50 3.75
CA GLY A 174 0.73 12.50 2.29
C GLY A 174 1.22 11.24 1.56
N LEU A 175 1.55 10.18 2.31
CA LEU A 175 2.03 8.92 1.73
C LEU A 175 0.91 8.11 1.08
N VAL A 176 -0.33 8.34 1.51
CA VAL A 176 -1.55 7.84 0.87
C VAL A 176 -2.50 9.00 0.61
N GLN A 177 -3.29 8.90 -0.46
CA GLN A 177 -4.18 9.97 -0.91
C GLN A 177 -5.64 9.62 -0.55
N PRO A 178 -6.37 10.51 0.13
CA PRO A 178 -7.78 10.26 0.43
C PRO A 178 -8.62 10.29 -0.85
N VAL A 179 -9.61 9.41 -0.92
CA VAL A 179 -10.57 9.34 -2.04
C VAL A 179 -11.98 9.70 -1.60
N ASP A 180 -12.43 9.09 -0.51
CA ASP A 180 -13.76 9.35 0.06
C ASP A 180 -13.61 9.93 1.47
N VAL A 181 -14.33 11.01 1.74
CA VAL A 181 -14.34 11.75 3.01
C VAL A 181 -15.78 12.02 3.40
N ASN A 182 -16.16 11.62 4.61
CA ASN A 182 -17.53 11.80 5.08
C ASN A 182 -17.80 13.24 5.55
N CYS A 183 -19.05 13.51 5.93
CA CYS A 183 -19.47 14.82 6.44
C CYS A 183 -18.81 15.25 7.76
N LYS A 184 -18.09 14.35 8.44
CA LYS A 184 -17.31 14.61 9.66
C LYS A 184 -15.82 14.82 9.37
N ASN A 185 -15.43 14.97 8.10
CA ASN A 185 -14.04 15.04 7.62
C ASN A 185 -13.20 13.78 7.91
N GLU A 186 -13.84 12.63 8.14
CA GLU A 186 -13.14 11.37 8.31
C GLU A 186 -12.90 10.73 6.94
N VAL A 187 -11.65 10.34 6.69
CA VAL A 187 -11.27 9.65 5.44
C VAL A 187 -11.75 8.21 5.50
N LEU A 188 -12.60 7.81 4.56
CA LEU A 188 -13.19 6.47 4.47
C LEU A 188 -12.44 5.53 3.52
N SER A 189 -11.74 6.09 2.54
CA SER A 189 -10.93 5.31 1.59
C SER A 189 -9.75 6.11 1.05
N CYS A 190 -8.74 5.41 0.55
CA CYS A 190 -7.55 6.00 -0.03
C CYS A 190 -7.07 5.26 -1.28
N VAL A 191 -6.20 5.92 -2.04
CA VAL A 191 -5.34 5.30 -3.07
C VAL A 191 -3.88 5.58 -2.74
N VAL A 192 -2.99 4.74 -3.24
CA VAL A 192 -1.54 4.97 -3.16
C VAL A 192 -1.08 5.49 -4.51
N HIS A 193 -0.52 6.70 -4.53
CA HIS A 193 0.03 7.27 -5.74
C HIS A 193 1.10 6.35 -6.34
N HIS A 194 1.12 6.14 -7.66
CA HIS A 194 2.00 5.18 -8.34
C HIS A 194 3.49 5.32 -7.96
N MET A 195 4.02 6.55 -7.89
CA MET A 195 5.39 6.81 -7.41
C MET A 195 5.67 6.26 -6.01
N VAL A 196 4.71 6.40 -5.09
CA VAL A 196 4.84 5.86 -3.73
C VAL A 196 4.70 4.35 -3.75
N LEU A 197 3.76 3.82 -4.55
CA LEU A 197 3.56 2.37 -4.72
C LEU A 197 4.82 1.68 -5.26
N ASN A 198 5.46 2.25 -6.29
CA ASN A 198 6.72 1.76 -6.84
C ASN A 198 7.84 1.79 -5.79
N PHE A 199 7.94 2.88 -5.04
CA PHE A 199 8.90 2.99 -3.94
C PHE A 199 8.70 1.91 -2.87
N ILE A 200 7.48 1.72 -2.37
CA ILE A 200 7.21 0.72 -1.32
C ILE A 200 7.37 -0.70 -1.84
N ARG A 201 7.10 -0.98 -3.12
CA ARG A 201 7.38 -2.28 -3.75
C ARG A 201 8.87 -2.58 -3.79
N CYS A 202 9.70 -1.61 -4.21
CA CYS A 202 11.15 -1.75 -4.15
C CYS A 202 11.63 -1.99 -2.72
N LYS A 203 11.12 -1.23 -1.75
CA LYS A 203 11.46 -1.38 -0.33
C LYS A 203 11.04 -2.72 0.24
N SER A 204 9.85 -3.20 -0.11
CA SER A 204 9.37 -4.51 0.32
C SER A 204 10.28 -5.64 -0.14
N ILE A 205 10.85 -5.54 -1.35
CA ILE A 205 11.83 -6.53 -1.85
C ILE A 205 13.15 -6.39 -1.10
N GLU A 206 13.68 -5.17 -0.96
CA GLU A 206 14.94 -4.88 -0.22
C GLU A 206 14.89 -5.43 1.22
N GLU A 207 13.75 -5.29 1.90
CA GLU A 207 13.55 -5.68 3.29
C GLU A 207 12.97 -7.09 3.45
N ASN A 208 12.74 -7.83 2.35
CA ASN A 208 12.05 -9.13 2.34
C ASN A 208 10.67 -9.11 3.05
N PHE A 209 9.96 -7.99 2.95
CA PHE A 209 8.69 -7.77 3.63
C PHE A 209 7.50 -8.42 2.89
N SER A 210 7.42 -8.20 1.57
CA SER A 210 6.38 -8.73 0.69
C SER A 210 6.90 -8.88 -0.74
N ILE A 211 6.28 -9.79 -1.50
CA ILE A 211 6.52 -9.96 -2.93
C ILE A 211 5.21 -9.79 -3.68
N THR A 212 5.27 -9.03 -4.76
CA THR A 212 4.14 -8.80 -5.67
C THR A 212 4.51 -9.36 -7.03
N LEU A 213 3.85 -10.43 -7.45
CA LEU A 213 4.06 -11.05 -8.75
C LEU A 213 2.99 -10.60 -9.73
N ASP A 214 3.44 -10.25 -10.92
CA ASP A 214 2.63 -9.99 -12.10
C ASP A 214 3.29 -10.65 -13.32
N HIS A 215 2.67 -10.49 -14.50
CA HIS A 215 3.17 -11.02 -15.78
C HIS A 215 4.57 -10.50 -16.19
N SER A 216 5.08 -9.43 -15.56
CA SER A 216 6.35 -8.80 -15.91
C SER A 216 7.53 -9.27 -15.03
N GLN A 217 7.25 -9.84 -13.84
CA GLN A 217 8.28 -10.26 -12.90
C GLN A 217 8.63 -11.74 -13.03
N THR A 218 9.73 -12.03 -13.71
CA THR A 218 10.14 -13.40 -14.06
C THR A 218 11.06 -14.09 -13.05
N THR A 219 11.60 -13.39 -12.04
CA THR A 219 12.52 -14.02 -11.07
C THR A 219 12.42 -13.45 -9.66
N VAL A 220 12.05 -14.30 -8.69
CA VAL A 220 12.17 -14.00 -7.26
C VAL A 220 13.57 -14.37 -6.78
N ARG A 221 14.45 -13.39 -6.67
CA ARG A 221 15.71 -13.56 -5.93
C ARG A 221 15.36 -13.48 -4.44
N HIS A 222 15.58 -14.56 -3.68
CA HIS A 222 15.34 -14.69 -2.22
C HIS A 222 13.91 -15.10 -1.79
N ALA A 223 13.42 -16.19 -2.37
CA ALA A 223 12.12 -16.78 -2.10
C ALA A 223 11.95 -17.48 -0.73
N ASP A 224 13.03 -17.66 0.05
CA ASP A 224 13.04 -18.48 1.26
C ASP A 224 12.44 -17.81 2.51
N LYS A 225 12.19 -16.49 2.51
CA LYS A 225 11.71 -15.72 3.69
C LYS A 225 10.42 -14.94 3.48
N VAL A 226 9.74 -15.15 2.36
CA VAL A 226 8.57 -14.36 1.96
C VAL A 226 7.39 -14.67 2.88
N ARG A 227 6.93 -13.66 3.63
CA ARG A 227 5.76 -13.79 4.51
C ARG A 227 4.47 -13.28 3.90
N ARG A 228 4.55 -12.45 2.85
CA ARG A 228 3.40 -11.79 2.22
C ARG A 228 3.54 -11.89 0.71
N LEU A 229 2.51 -12.43 0.08
CA LEU A 229 2.48 -12.68 -1.34
C LEU A 229 1.28 -11.97 -1.95
N SER A 230 1.49 -11.22 -3.02
CA SER A 230 0.42 -10.68 -3.84
C SER A 230 0.57 -11.16 -5.27
N LEU A 231 -0.53 -11.64 -5.86
CA LEU A 231 -0.57 -12.20 -7.20
C LEU A 231 -1.55 -11.40 -8.06
N HIS A 232 -1.07 -10.90 -9.19
CA HIS A 232 -1.83 -10.07 -10.12
C HIS A 232 -1.81 -10.69 -11.51
N PHE A 233 -2.81 -11.54 -11.82
CA PHE A 233 -2.85 -12.31 -13.07
C PHE A 233 -4.10 -11.99 -13.87
N SER A 234 -3.92 -11.47 -15.09
CA SER A 234 -5.03 -11.03 -15.93
C SER A 234 -5.53 -12.13 -16.85
N ASN A 235 -4.65 -13.04 -17.27
CA ASN A 235 -4.96 -14.19 -18.13
C ASN A 235 -4.19 -15.45 -17.69
N ALA A 236 -4.59 -16.62 -18.21
CA ALA A 236 -3.96 -17.91 -17.86
C ALA A 236 -2.50 -18.07 -18.32
N HIS A 237 -2.03 -17.27 -19.28
CA HIS A 237 -0.63 -17.22 -19.70
C HIS A 237 0.23 -16.35 -18.76
N ASP A 238 -0.39 -15.50 -17.94
CA ASP A 238 0.29 -14.64 -16.97
C ASP A 238 0.73 -15.41 -15.71
N THR A 239 0.37 -16.68 -15.56
CA THR A 239 0.73 -17.47 -14.39
C THR A 239 2.24 -17.70 -14.36
N THR A 240 2.92 -17.01 -13.45
CA THR A 240 4.31 -17.30 -13.14
C THR A 240 4.39 -18.56 -12.27
N PRO A 241 5.28 -19.51 -12.59
CA PRO A 241 5.50 -20.66 -11.72
C PRO A 241 5.91 -20.17 -10.33
N LEU A 242 5.14 -20.52 -9.29
CA LEU A 242 5.51 -20.26 -7.89
C LEU A 242 6.68 -21.16 -7.42
N ALA A 243 7.34 -21.84 -8.37
CA ALA A 243 8.46 -22.74 -8.14
C ALA A 243 9.61 -22.01 -7.43
N GLY A 244 10.04 -22.54 -6.30
CA GLY A 244 11.10 -21.96 -5.46
C GLY A 244 10.60 -21.13 -4.27
N LEU A 245 9.31 -20.78 -4.20
CA LEU A 245 8.73 -20.14 -3.02
C LEU A 245 8.38 -21.15 -1.93
N ARG A 246 8.81 -20.88 -0.68
CA ARG A 246 8.35 -21.64 0.49
C ARG A 246 6.96 -21.17 0.92
N LEU A 247 5.94 -21.57 0.17
CA LEU A 247 4.53 -21.16 0.39
C LEU A 247 4.03 -21.45 1.81
N SER A 248 4.59 -22.47 2.48
CA SER A 248 4.26 -22.83 3.86
C SER A 248 4.63 -21.75 4.90
N GLN A 249 5.51 -20.80 4.57
CA GLN A 249 5.88 -19.68 5.45
C GLN A 249 5.06 -18.41 5.22
N VAL A 250 4.25 -18.38 4.16
CA VAL A 250 3.42 -17.23 3.80
C VAL A 250 2.31 -17.10 4.83
N ARG A 251 2.18 -15.88 5.37
CA ARG A 251 1.18 -15.50 6.37
C ARG A 251 0.10 -14.61 5.79
N SER A 252 0.32 -14.01 4.63
CA SER A 252 -0.72 -13.25 3.94
C SER A 252 -0.61 -13.43 2.44
N MET A 253 -1.76 -13.65 1.81
CA MET A 253 -1.89 -13.83 0.38
C MET A 253 -3.01 -12.95 -0.15
N ALA A 254 -2.70 -12.17 -1.17
CA ALA A 254 -3.68 -11.41 -1.94
C ALA A 254 -3.65 -11.89 -3.39
N PHE A 255 -4.82 -12.16 -3.96
CA PHE A 255 -4.98 -12.56 -5.34
C PHE A 255 -5.93 -11.59 -6.04
N PHE A 256 -5.48 -11.04 -7.16
CA PHE A 256 -6.24 -10.11 -7.99
C PHE A 256 -6.17 -10.56 -9.44
N GLY A 257 -7.10 -11.41 -9.84
CA GLY A 257 -6.96 -12.02 -11.15
C GLY A 257 -8.05 -12.98 -11.56
N GLN A 258 -7.84 -13.54 -12.75
CA GLN A 258 -8.80 -14.46 -13.35
C GLN A 258 -8.80 -15.75 -12.55
N VAL A 259 -9.97 -16.25 -12.16
CA VAL A 259 -10.10 -17.42 -11.27
C VAL A 259 -9.32 -18.65 -11.74
N LYS A 260 -9.15 -18.84 -13.05
CA LYS A 260 -8.34 -19.91 -13.67
C LYS A 260 -6.85 -19.86 -13.29
N CYS A 261 -6.37 -18.71 -12.87
CA CYS A 261 -4.98 -18.45 -12.49
C CYS A 261 -4.73 -18.61 -10.98
N MET A 262 -5.78 -18.92 -10.20
CA MET A 262 -5.68 -19.03 -8.75
C MET A 262 -4.88 -20.29 -8.39
N PRO A 263 -3.75 -20.16 -7.67
CA PRO A 263 -3.02 -21.34 -7.19
C PRO A 263 -3.78 -22.03 -6.06
N SER A 264 -3.44 -23.29 -5.79
CA SER A 264 -3.97 -24.03 -4.64
C SER A 264 -3.61 -23.32 -3.33
N ILE A 265 -4.60 -23.12 -2.46
CA ILE A 265 -4.38 -22.52 -1.12
C ILE A 265 -3.94 -23.55 -0.06
N ALA A 266 -3.95 -24.85 -0.38
CA ALA A 266 -3.64 -25.93 0.56
C ALA A 266 -2.19 -25.88 1.08
N ASP A 267 -1.28 -25.31 0.30
CA ASP A 267 0.14 -25.22 0.65
C ASP A 267 0.45 -24.12 1.69
N TYR A 268 -0.53 -23.27 2.01
CA TYR A 268 -0.34 -22.05 2.77
C TYR A 268 -0.80 -22.17 4.25
N ARG A 269 -0.25 -23.13 4.97
CA ARG A 269 -0.69 -23.53 6.32
C ARG A 269 -0.64 -22.44 7.41
N LEU A 270 0.14 -21.37 7.20
CA LEU A 270 0.33 -20.28 8.17
C LEU A 270 -0.44 -19.00 7.81
N LEU A 271 -1.36 -19.05 6.83
CA LEU A 271 -2.13 -17.88 6.42
C LEU A 271 -2.97 -17.30 7.56
N ARG A 272 -2.83 -15.99 7.72
CA ARG A 272 -3.63 -15.13 8.61
C ARG A 272 -4.53 -14.20 7.82
N VAL A 273 -4.09 -13.74 6.66
CA VAL A 273 -4.86 -12.84 5.79
C VAL A 273 -4.97 -13.45 4.40
N LEU A 274 -6.20 -13.62 3.92
CA LEU A 274 -6.50 -14.07 2.58
C LEU A 274 -7.44 -13.07 1.90
N ILE A 275 -6.98 -12.47 0.81
CA ILE A 275 -7.76 -11.52 -0.01
C ILE A 275 -7.89 -12.13 -1.40
N LEU A 276 -9.13 -12.36 -1.84
CA LEU A 276 -9.45 -12.94 -3.13
C LEU A 276 -10.34 -11.97 -3.91
N CYS A 277 -9.78 -11.39 -4.96
CA CYS A 277 -10.49 -10.55 -5.91
C CYS A 277 -10.53 -11.28 -7.26
N PHE A 278 -11.66 -11.93 -7.52
CA PHE A 278 -11.90 -12.71 -8.73
C PHE A 278 -12.64 -11.90 -9.78
N TRP A 279 -12.29 -12.17 -11.03
CA TRP A 279 -13.09 -11.87 -12.19
C TRP A 279 -13.12 -13.09 -13.12
N ALA A 280 -14.22 -13.26 -13.83
CA ALA A 280 -14.37 -14.26 -14.87
C ALA A 280 -15.17 -13.69 -16.04
N ASP A 281 -14.80 -14.08 -17.26
CA ASP A 281 -15.48 -13.67 -18.48
C ASP A 281 -16.84 -14.37 -18.64
N GLN A 282 -17.02 -15.52 -17.98
CA GLN A 282 -18.22 -16.35 -18.08
C GLN A 282 -19.06 -16.27 -16.80
N GLU A 283 -20.35 -15.98 -16.97
CA GLU A 283 -21.33 -15.74 -15.88
C GLU A 283 -21.57 -16.93 -14.93
N LYS A 284 -21.16 -18.14 -15.31
CA LYS A 284 -21.37 -19.39 -14.55
C LYS A 284 -20.08 -20.01 -14.02
N THR A 285 -19.02 -19.22 -13.90
CA THR A 285 -17.76 -19.74 -13.35
C THR A 285 -17.90 -19.95 -11.85
N SER A 286 -17.48 -21.12 -11.36
CA SER A 286 -17.45 -21.41 -9.93
C SER A 286 -16.05 -21.80 -9.46
N TYR A 287 -15.76 -21.52 -8.19
CA TYR A 287 -14.48 -21.88 -7.55
C TYR A 287 -14.74 -22.54 -6.21
N ASP A 288 -14.05 -23.66 -5.97
CA ASP A 288 -14.15 -24.40 -4.72
C ASP A 288 -13.17 -23.84 -3.68
N LEU A 289 -13.71 -23.26 -2.62
CA LEU A 289 -12.98 -22.70 -1.47
C LEU A 289 -13.19 -23.53 -0.20
N THR A 290 -13.65 -24.77 -0.31
CA THR A 290 -13.89 -25.66 0.84
C THR A 290 -12.59 -25.89 1.65
N SER A 291 -11.44 -25.88 0.98
CA SER A 291 -10.09 -26.01 1.58
C SER A 291 -9.70 -24.86 2.49
N ILE A 292 -10.42 -23.71 2.48
CA ILE A 292 -10.20 -22.64 3.44
C ILE A 292 -10.36 -23.16 4.88
N SER A 293 -11.23 -24.15 5.11
CA SER A 293 -11.44 -24.75 6.44
C SER A 293 -10.16 -25.34 7.08
N GLU A 294 -9.14 -25.65 6.28
CA GLU A 294 -7.85 -26.16 6.74
C GLU A 294 -6.89 -25.05 7.22
N LEU A 295 -7.22 -23.77 6.95
CA LEU A 295 -6.40 -22.61 7.32
C LEU A 295 -6.66 -22.17 8.76
N LEU A 296 -6.22 -22.99 9.72
CA LEU A 296 -6.49 -22.80 11.16
C LEU A 296 -5.99 -21.46 11.73
N GLN A 297 -5.00 -20.83 11.10
CA GLN A 297 -4.42 -19.55 11.53
C GLN A 297 -5.11 -18.32 10.92
N LEU A 298 -6.13 -18.53 10.06
CA LEU A 298 -6.77 -17.46 9.31
C LEU A 298 -7.52 -16.52 10.26
N ARG A 299 -7.27 -15.22 10.10
CA ARG A 299 -7.86 -14.12 10.89
C ARG A 299 -8.70 -13.19 10.03
N TYR A 300 -8.34 -13.03 8.76
CA TYR A 300 -9.05 -12.16 7.83
C TYR A 300 -9.26 -12.90 6.51
N LEU A 301 -10.51 -12.97 6.07
CA LEU A 301 -10.91 -13.49 4.77
C LEU A 301 -11.76 -12.45 4.04
N LYS A 302 -11.30 -12.03 2.87
CA LYS A 302 -12.08 -11.22 1.93
C LYS A 302 -12.21 -11.94 0.61
N ILE A 303 -13.43 -12.07 0.11
CA ILE A 303 -13.77 -12.65 -1.18
C ILE A 303 -14.62 -11.63 -1.91
N THR A 304 -14.21 -11.23 -3.10
CA THR A 304 -14.94 -10.33 -3.96
C THR A 304 -14.87 -10.83 -5.39
N GLY A 305 -15.96 -10.75 -6.15
CA GLY A 305 -15.93 -11.06 -7.56
C GLY A 305 -17.27 -11.46 -8.16
N ASN A 306 -17.31 -11.52 -9.49
CA ASN A 306 -18.50 -11.88 -10.26
C ASN A 306 -18.72 -13.40 -10.42
N ILE A 307 -18.07 -14.23 -9.59
CA ILE A 307 -18.11 -15.69 -9.66
C ILE A 307 -18.97 -16.31 -8.56
N THR A 308 -19.27 -17.58 -8.72
CA THR A 308 -19.87 -18.40 -7.67
C THR A 308 -18.77 -19.07 -6.83
N VAL A 309 -18.72 -18.82 -5.53
CA VAL A 309 -17.78 -19.49 -4.63
C VAL A 309 -18.50 -20.57 -3.82
N LYS A 310 -17.90 -21.76 -3.78
CA LYS A 310 -18.33 -22.83 -2.86
C LYS A 310 -17.52 -22.72 -1.59
N LEU A 311 -18.16 -22.20 -0.54
CA LEU A 311 -17.57 -22.12 0.79
C LEU A 311 -17.77 -23.44 1.53
N PRO A 312 -16.93 -23.75 2.53
CA PRO A 312 -17.15 -24.92 3.37
C PRO A 312 -18.46 -24.79 4.13
N GLU A 313 -19.17 -25.91 4.28
CA GLU A 313 -20.45 -25.97 5.00
C GLU A 313 -20.31 -25.59 6.48
N LYS A 314 -19.12 -25.80 7.05
CA LYS A 314 -18.77 -25.45 8.43
C LYS A 314 -17.55 -24.55 8.47
N ILE A 315 -17.66 -23.42 9.17
CA ILE A 315 -16.55 -22.48 9.43
C ILE A 315 -15.90 -22.72 10.80
N GLN A 316 -16.48 -23.57 11.65
CA GLN A 316 -15.98 -23.84 13.03
C GLN A 316 -14.49 -24.24 13.11
N GLY A 317 -13.88 -24.75 12.04
CA GLY A 317 -12.43 -24.99 11.97
C GLY A 317 -11.56 -23.72 12.02
N LEU A 318 -12.12 -22.57 11.64
CA LEU A 318 -11.44 -21.27 11.61
C LEU A 318 -11.55 -20.54 12.96
N GLN A 319 -10.99 -21.14 14.00
CA GLN A 319 -11.10 -20.66 15.39
C GLN A 319 -10.54 -19.24 15.62
N HIS A 320 -9.69 -18.75 14.73
CA HIS A 320 -9.05 -17.44 14.84
C HIS A 320 -9.63 -16.38 13.89
N LEU A 321 -10.69 -16.70 13.13
CA LEU A 321 -11.26 -15.77 12.16
C LEU A 321 -11.89 -14.57 12.88
N GLN A 322 -11.38 -13.38 12.56
CA GLN A 322 -11.83 -12.09 13.11
C GLN A 322 -12.67 -11.31 12.10
N THR A 323 -12.47 -11.53 10.81
CA THR A 323 -13.20 -10.82 9.75
C THR A 323 -13.47 -11.76 8.57
N LEU A 324 -14.73 -11.82 8.17
CA LEU A 324 -15.20 -12.45 6.94
C LEU A 324 -16.00 -11.43 6.13
N GLU A 325 -15.52 -11.14 4.92
CA GLU A 325 -16.21 -10.29 3.95
C GLU A 325 -16.37 -11.08 2.65
N ALA A 326 -17.60 -11.35 2.23
CA ALA A 326 -17.89 -12.09 1.01
C ALA A 326 -18.88 -11.29 0.15
N ASP A 327 -18.36 -10.69 -0.92
CA ASP A 327 -19.12 -10.02 -1.97
C ASP A 327 -18.96 -10.80 -3.29
N ALA A 328 -19.52 -12.01 -3.28
CA ALA A 328 -19.56 -12.94 -4.39
C ALA A 328 -20.81 -13.83 -4.25
N ARG A 329 -21.25 -14.49 -5.32
CA ARG A 329 -22.37 -15.45 -5.22
C ARG A 329 -21.89 -16.68 -4.45
N ALA A 330 -22.59 -17.11 -3.42
CA ALA A 330 -22.22 -18.32 -2.65
C ALA A 330 -23.22 -19.45 -2.88
N THR A 331 -22.76 -20.68 -3.06
CA THR A 331 -23.63 -21.88 -3.21
C THR A 331 -24.02 -22.53 -1.90
N ALA A 332 -23.30 -22.26 -0.81
CA ALA A 332 -23.63 -22.73 0.53
C ALA A 332 -24.00 -21.54 1.41
N VAL A 333 -25.13 -21.62 2.12
CA VAL A 333 -25.43 -20.74 3.24
C VAL A 333 -24.58 -21.24 4.40
N LEU A 334 -23.77 -20.36 4.99
CA LEU A 334 -22.97 -20.67 6.16
C LEU A 334 -23.93 -20.90 7.33
N LEU A 335 -24.30 -22.17 7.56
CA LEU A 335 -25.34 -22.57 8.50
C LEU A 335 -25.01 -22.20 9.96
N ASP A 336 -23.74 -21.89 10.23
CA ASP A 336 -23.22 -21.63 11.57
C ASP A 336 -22.93 -20.14 11.86
N ILE A 337 -23.26 -19.18 10.98
CA ILE A 337 -23.18 -17.73 11.31
C ILE A 337 -24.44 -17.35 12.08
N VAL A 338 -24.56 -17.85 13.31
CA VAL A 338 -25.55 -17.39 14.28
C VAL A 338 -24.79 -17.10 15.57
N HIS A 339 -24.62 -15.80 15.84
CA HIS A 339 -24.09 -15.17 17.04
C HIS A 339 -22.59 -15.34 17.37
N THR A 340 -21.84 -14.25 17.22
CA THR A 340 -21.02 -13.65 18.29
C THR A 340 -20.81 -12.16 18.08
#